data_AF-U6DZ40-F1
#
_entry.id   AF-U6DZ40-F1
#
_cell.length_a   1.000
_cell.length_b   1.000
_cell.length_c   1.000
_cell.angle_alpha   90.00
_cell.angle_beta   90.00
_cell.angle_gamma   90.00
#
_symmetry.space_group_name_H-M   'P 1'
#
loop_
_entity.id
_entity.type
_entity.pdbx_description
1 polymer ?
#
loop_
_entity_poly.entity_id
_entity_poly.type
_entity_poly.pdbx_seq_one_letter_code
_entity_poly.pdbx_strand_id
1 'polypeptide(L)'
;LEEITEEDSETWVPGLDVSALLPSDLSRYFRYEGSLTTPPCAQGVIWTVFNQTVRLSAKQLHTLSGSLWGPDDSRLQLNFRATQPLNGRIIEASFLTETETSPRTVEPVHLNSCLAAGDILALVFGFLFAVTSIAFLVQMRRQQRLRSGTKGNVSYHPAEVTETVA
;
A
#
# COMPACT_ATOMS: atom_id res chain seq x y z
N LEU A 1 35.68 14.67 15.14
CA LEU A 1 35.60 14.44 13.68
C LEU A 1 36.36 15.50 12.89
N GLU A 2 36.76 16.62 13.49
CA GLU A 2 37.58 17.66 12.82
C GLU A 2 38.93 17.14 12.28
N GLU A 3 39.47 16.08 12.89
CA GLU A 3 40.75 15.47 12.48
C GLU A 3 40.64 14.60 11.22
N ILE A 4 39.43 14.15 10.85
CA ILE A 4 39.22 13.20 9.74
C ILE A 4 38.04 13.59 8.84
N THR A 5 37.96 14.86 8.45
CA THR A 5 36.83 15.35 7.64
C THR A 5 36.92 14.94 6.18
N GLU A 6 38.13 14.77 5.66
CA GLU A 6 38.40 14.49 4.23
C GLU A 6 38.58 13.00 3.94
N GLU A 7 38.40 12.61 2.68
CA GLU A 7 38.74 11.26 2.22
C GLU A 7 40.23 10.95 2.48
N ASP A 8 40.53 9.69 2.77
CA ASP A 8 41.87 9.16 3.09
C ASP A 8 42.57 9.75 4.32
N SER A 9 41.89 10.61 5.09
CA SER A 9 42.38 11.08 6.38
C SER A 9 42.18 10.04 7.49
N GLU A 10 43.14 9.96 8.41
CA GLU A 10 43.16 8.96 9.48
C GLU A 10 43.42 9.61 10.84
N THR A 11 42.85 9.04 11.90
CA THR A 11 43.15 9.42 13.29
C THR A 11 43.19 8.20 14.19
N TRP A 12 43.88 8.32 15.31
CA TRP A 12 43.94 7.28 16.33
C TRP A 12 42.81 7.44 17.33
N VAL A 13 42.05 6.37 17.53
CA VAL A 13 41.02 6.32 18.57
C VAL A 13 41.61 5.58 19.78
N PRO A 14 41.59 6.16 21.00
CA PRO A 14 41.97 5.43 22.20
C PRO A 14 41.09 4.20 22.41
N GLY A 15 41.55 3.27 23.24
CA GLY A 15 40.86 1.99 23.49
C GLY A 15 39.34 2.14 23.56
N LEU A 16 38.66 1.50 22.62
CA LEU A 16 37.21 1.58 22.44
C LEU A 16 36.58 0.24 22.80
N ASP A 17 35.63 0.27 23.74
CA ASP A 17 34.80 -0.90 24.01
C ASP A 17 33.76 -1.07 22.90
N VAL A 18 34.01 -2.03 22.01
CA VAL A 18 33.12 -2.33 20.88
C VAL A 18 31.76 -2.87 21.37
N SER A 19 31.71 -3.51 22.54
CA SER A 19 30.45 -4.05 23.07
C SER A 19 29.44 -2.95 23.40
N ALA A 20 29.92 -1.76 23.78
CA ALA A 20 29.11 -0.58 24.02
C ALA A 20 28.47 0.00 22.74
N LEU A 21 28.94 -0.41 21.56
CA LEU A 21 28.36 -0.05 20.26
C LEU A 21 27.25 -1.02 19.82
N LEU A 22 27.03 -2.11 20.56
CA LEU A 22 26.02 -3.10 20.24
C LEU A 22 24.73 -2.85 21.05
N PRO A 23 23.58 -3.41 20.62
CA PRO A 23 22.36 -3.38 21.41
C PRO A 23 22.53 -4.14 22.74
N SER A 24 21.71 -3.81 23.74
CA SER A 24 21.76 -4.50 25.03
C SER A 24 21.35 -5.98 24.97
N ASP A 25 20.45 -6.34 24.05
CA ASP A 25 20.01 -7.72 23.83
C ASP A 25 20.56 -8.26 22.50
N LEU A 26 21.62 -9.06 22.62
CA LEU A 26 22.26 -9.74 21.49
C LEU A 26 21.62 -11.09 21.17
N SER A 27 20.71 -11.58 22.00
CA SER A 27 20.06 -12.89 21.80
C SER A 27 19.02 -12.87 20.70
N ARG A 28 18.54 -11.68 20.32
CA ARG A 28 17.49 -11.47 19.32
C ARG A 28 18.05 -10.83 18.07
N TYR A 29 18.18 -11.63 17.03
CA TYR A 29 18.67 -11.25 15.71
C TYR A 29 17.97 -12.04 14.58
N PHE A 30 18.06 -11.48 13.39
CA PHE A 30 17.74 -12.12 12.12
C PHE A 30 19.02 -12.61 11.42
N ARG A 31 18.96 -13.73 10.72
CA ARG A 31 20.09 -14.34 10.00
C ARG A 31 19.69 -14.66 8.56
N TYR A 32 20.55 -14.31 7.59
CA TYR A 32 20.33 -14.69 6.18
C TYR A 32 21.61 -14.62 5.33
N GLU A 33 21.63 -15.36 4.22
CA GLU A 33 22.69 -15.25 3.21
C GLU A 33 22.43 -14.08 2.24
N GLY A 34 23.44 -13.24 2.05
CA GLY A 34 23.39 -12.07 1.20
C GLY A 34 24.71 -11.76 0.52
N SER A 35 24.91 -10.49 0.22
CA SER A 35 26.07 -9.98 -0.48
C SER A 35 26.65 -8.77 0.24
N LEU A 36 27.82 -8.33 -0.22
CA LEU A 36 28.31 -6.99 0.07
C LEU A 36 27.31 -5.95 -0.44
N THR A 37 27.15 -4.87 0.32
CA THR A 37 26.31 -3.72 -0.04
C THR A 37 27.06 -2.67 -0.85
N THR A 38 28.36 -2.87 -1.09
CA THR A 38 29.23 -2.05 -1.94
C THR A 38 29.82 -2.90 -3.07
N PRO A 39 30.22 -2.29 -4.21
CA PRO A 39 30.93 -2.99 -5.27
C PRO A 39 32.15 -3.79 -4.73
N PRO A 40 32.41 -5.01 -5.24
CA PRO A 40 31.78 -5.67 -6.38
C PRO A 40 30.49 -6.44 -6.06
N CYS A 41 29.84 -6.19 -4.91
CA CYS A 41 28.58 -6.82 -4.52
C CYS A 41 28.65 -8.36 -4.41
N ALA A 42 29.81 -8.91 -4.06
CA ALA A 42 30.02 -10.34 -3.98
C ALA A 42 29.04 -11.02 -3.01
N GLN A 43 28.50 -12.17 -3.41
CA GLN A 43 27.61 -13.01 -2.60
C GLN A 43 28.41 -13.90 -1.65
N GLY A 44 27.76 -14.37 -0.57
CA GLY A 44 28.36 -15.24 0.44
C GLY A 44 28.52 -14.59 1.82
N VAL A 45 27.95 -13.40 2.02
CA VAL A 45 27.92 -12.75 3.34
C VAL A 45 26.79 -13.36 4.16
N ILE A 46 27.12 -13.91 5.33
CA ILE A 46 26.12 -14.32 6.32
C ILE A 46 25.79 -13.09 7.18
N TRP A 47 24.64 -12.48 6.91
CA TRP A 47 24.18 -11.30 7.66
C TRP A 47 23.57 -11.71 8.99
N THR A 48 23.98 -11.03 10.06
CA THR A 48 23.29 -11.05 11.36
C THR A 48 22.82 -9.62 11.65
N VAL A 49 21.50 -9.44 11.77
CA VAL A 49 20.89 -8.14 12.02
C VAL A 49 20.17 -8.20 13.36
N PHE A 50 20.65 -7.48 14.37
CA PHE A 50 20.01 -7.45 15.68
C PHE A 50 18.61 -6.83 15.59
N ASN A 51 17.67 -7.40 16.35
CA ASN A 51 16.29 -6.94 16.41
C ASN A 51 16.17 -5.60 17.17
N GLN A 52 17.03 -5.38 18.16
CA GLN A 52 17.08 -4.12 18.92
C GLN A 52 18.03 -3.12 18.24
N THR A 53 17.66 -1.84 18.24
CA THR A 53 18.50 -0.74 17.74
C THR A 53 19.33 -0.09 18.85
N VAL A 54 20.46 0.51 18.48
CA VAL A 54 21.26 1.37 19.37
C VAL A 54 20.72 2.80 19.32
N ARG A 55 20.65 3.46 20.48
CA ARG A 55 20.14 4.83 20.60
C ARG A 55 21.29 5.83 20.54
N LEU A 56 21.13 6.87 19.72
CA LEU A 56 22.02 8.02 19.66
C LEU A 56 21.23 9.29 19.99
N SER A 57 21.89 10.26 20.61
CA SER A 57 21.32 11.60 20.74
C SER A 57 21.20 12.28 19.38
N ALA A 58 20.27 13.23 19.27
CA ALA A 58 20.12 14.03 18.05
C ALA A 58 21.43 14.74 17.65
N LYS A 59 22.20 15.22 18.64
CA LYS A 59 23.51 15.86 18.41
C LYS A 59 24.50 14.88 17.77
N GLN A 60 24.62 13.67 18.31
CA GLN A 60 25.51 12.64 17.77
C GLN A 60 25.12 12.26 16.33
N LEU A 61 23.82 12.08 16.08
CA LEU A 61 23.33 11.77 14.73
C LEU A 61 23.63 12.89 13.74
N HIS A 62 23.41 14.14 14.13
CA HIS A 62 23.73 15.30 13.29
C HIS A 62 25.23 15.36 12.96
N THR A 63 26.09 15.19 13.96
CA THR A 63 27.54 15.12 13.76
C THR A 63 27.92 13.98 12.80
N LEU A 64 27.38 12.77 12.97
CA LEU A 64 27.66 11.64 12.09
C LEU A 64 27.24 11.92 10.63
N SER A 65 26.06 12.51 10.43
CA SER A 65 25.50 12.76 9.09
C SER A 65 26.11 13.95 8.34
N GLY A 66 26.79 14.85 9.03
CA GLY A 66 27.16 16.16 8.48
C GLY A 66 28.63 16.53 8.57
N SER A 67 29.47 15.75 9.26
CA SER A 67 30.87 16.15 9.50
C SER A 67 31.85 15.67 8.44
N LEU A 68 31.52 14.61 7.70
CA LEU A 68 32.42 14.00 6.72
C LEU A 68 32.15 14.51 5.31
N TRP A 69 33.22 14.65 4.54
CA TRP A 69 33.20 14.92 3.12
C TRP A 69 33.45 13.62 2.34
N GLY A 70 32.79 13.51 1.19
CA GLY A 70 33.02 12.46 0.21
C GLY A 70 33.66 13.05 -1.05
N PRO A 71 33.65 12.29 -2.16
CA PRO A 71 34.16 12.77 -3.43
C PRO A 71 33.48 14.07 -3.90
N ASP A 72 34.20 14.82 -4.74
CA ASP A 72 33.73 16.05 -5.38
C ASP A 72 33.34 17.17 -4.39
N ASP A 73 34.02 17.24 -3.24
CA ASP A 73 33.79 18.28 -2.20
C ASP A 73 32.33 18.31 -1.72
N SER A 74 31.69 17.14 -1.68
CA SER A 74 30.31 16.98 -1.27
C SER A 74 30.22 16.34 0.12
N ARG A 75 29.19 16.68 0.90
CA ARG A 75 28.99 16.03 2.20
C ARG A 75 28.70 14.54 2.00
N LEU A 76 29.37 13.68 2.76
CA LEU A 76 29.13 12.25 2.72
C LEU A 76 27.77 11.93 3.34
N GLN A 77 26.75 11.91 2.50
CA GLN A 77 25.36 11.64 2.87
C GLN A 77 24.78 10.50 2.04
N LEU A 78 23.69 9.90 2.53
CA LEU A 78 22.97 8.83 1.83
C LEU A 78 23.88 7.67 1.38
N ASN A 79 24.90 7.37 2.17
CA ASN A 79 25.94 6.36 1.91
C ASN A 79 25.45 4.93 2.22
N PHE A 80 24.25 4.60 1.73
CA PHE A 80 23.64 3.27 1.88
C PHE A 80 23.11 2.77 0.54
N ARG A 81 23.06 1.45 0.40
CA ARG A 81 22.43 0.80 -0.75
C ARG A 81 20.94 0.62 -0.50
N ALA A 82 20.10 0.87 -1.50
CA ALA A 82 18.68 0.55 -1.44
C ALA A 82 18.44 -0.94 -1.15
N THR A 83 17.36 -1.26 -0.43
CA THR A 83 16.98 -2.65 -0.14
C THR A 83 16.81 -3.45 -1.42
N GLN A 84 17.29 -4.68 -1.40
CA GLN A 84 17.23 -5.59 -2.54
C GLN A 84 16.08 -6.59 -2.36
N PRO A 85 15.48 -7.10 -3.45
CA PRO A 85 14.45 -8.13 -3.37
C PRO A 85 14.92 -9.39 -2.62
N LEU A 86 14.00 -10.05 -1.91
CA LEU A 86 14.33 -11.27 -1.17
C LEU A 86 14.61 -12.47 -2.10
N ASN A 87 14.04 -12.51 -3.31
CA ASN A 87 14.26 -13.58 -4.28
C ASN A 87 14.04 -15.00 -3.70
N GLY A 88 13.01 -15.14 -2.86
CA GLY A 88 12.67 -16.43 -2.24
C GLY A 88 13.58 -16.85 -1.07
N ARG A 89 14.55 -16.02 -0.67
CA ARG A 89 15.36 -16.28 0.53
C ARG A 89 14.49 -16.25 1.78
N ILE A 90 14.74 -17.22 2.66
CA ILE A 90 14.12 -17.30 3.99
C ILE A 90 15.02 -16.55 4.96
N ILE A 91 14.40 -15.73 5.81
CA ILE A 91 15.09 -15.02 6.89
C ILE A 91 14.81 -15.77 8.19
N GLU A 92 15.86 -16.22 8.87
CA GLU A 92 15.73 -16.92 10.14
C GLU A 92 15.70 -15.90 11.29
N ALA A 93 14.82 -16.10 12.27
CA ALA A 93 14.82 -15.37 13.52
C ALA A 93 15.31 -16.27 14.65
N SER A 94 16.16 -15.73 15.54
CA SER A 94 16.66 -16.43 16.74
C SER A 94 15.68 -16.46 17.91
N PHE A 95 14.54 -15.80 17.76
CA PHE A 95 13.50 -15.72 18.77
C PHE A 95 12.18 -16.19 18.18
N LEU A 96 11.26 -16.62 19.05
CA LEU A 96 9.91 -16.99 18.62
C LEU A 96 9.21 -15.75 18.07
N THR A 97 9.01 -15.74 16.76
CA THR A 97 7.98 -14.92 16.15
C THR A 97 6.67 -15.63 16.43
N GLU A 98 5.81 -15.03 17.25
CA GLU A 98 4.43 -15.50 17.39
C GLU A 98 3.80 -15.43 16.00
N THR A 99 3.86 -16.58 15.34
CA THR A 99 3.03 -16.84 14.18
C THR A 99 1.66 -16.96 14.80
N GLU A 100 0.73 -16.08 14.44
CA GLU A 100 -0.68 -16.30 14.71
C GLU A 100 -1.15 -17.55 13.95
N THR A 101 -0.72 -18.72 14.43
CA THR A 101 -1.48 -19.95 14.40
C THR A 101 -2.46 -19.86 15.57
N SER A 102 -3.32 -18.83 15.54
CA SER A 102 -4.62 -19.00 16.15
C SER A 102 -5.28 -20.12 15.35
N PRO A 103 -5.66 -21.26 15.96
CA PRO A 103 -6.56 -22.18 15.27
C PRO A 103 -7.77 -21.33 14.87
N ARG A 104 -8.09 -21.30 13.57
CA ARG A 104 -9.35 -20.73 13.08
C ARG A 104 -10.50 -21.54 13.70
N THR A 105 -10.82 -21.24 14.95
CA THR A 105 -12.17 -21.35 15.46
C THR A 105 -12.95 -20.37 14.61
N VAL A 106 -13.87 -20.89 13.82
CA VAL A 106 -14.81 -20.13 13.01
C VAL A 106 -15.72 -19.36 13.97
N GLU A 107 -15.23 -18.25 14.51
CA GLU A 107 -16.05 -17.25 15.18
C GLU A 107 -16.74 -16.43 14.08
N PRO A 108 -18.08 -16.29 14.10
CA PRO A 108 -18.80 -15.60 13.05
C PRO A 108 -18.39 -14.12 13.06
N VAL A 109 -18.03 -13.64 11.86
CA VAL A 109 -17.70 -12.25 11.55
C VAL A 109 -18.77 -11.33 12.14
N HIS A 110 -18.49 -10.74 13.31
CA HIS A 110 -19.26 -9.63 13.83
C HIS A 110 -18.75 -8.38 13.08
N LEU A 111 -19.47 -8.04 12.01
CA LEU A 111 -19.32 -6.81 11.23
C LEU A 111 -19.60 -5.60 12.13
N ASN A 112 -18.63 -5.20 12.94
CA ASN A 112 -18.61 -3.86 13.53
C ASN A 112 -18.01 -2.93 12.48
N SER A 113 -18.84 -2.58 11.51
CA SER A 113 -18.53 -1.66 10.43
C SER A 113 -18.15 -0.29 10.99
N CYS A 114 -16.87 0.06 10.94
CA CYS A 114 -16.46 1.46 10.90
C CYS A 114 -16.74 1.96 9.47
N LEU A 115 -18.01 2.22 9.16
CA LEU A 115 -18.40 2.89 7.92
C LEU A 115 -17.77 4.28 7.95
N ALA A 116 -16.82 4.53 7.05
CA ALA A 116 -16.32 5.88 6.86
C ALA A 116 -17.48 6.77 6.39
N ALA A 117 -17.39 8.09 6.62
CA ALA A 117 -18.43 9.02 6.18
C ALA A 117 -18.74 8.89 4.67
N GLY A 118 -17.75 8.47 3.87
CA GLY A 118 -17.90 8.17 2.45
C GLY A 118 -18.84 6.99 2.15
N ASP A 119 -18.85 5.95 2.98
CA ASP A 119 -19.67 4.75 2.75
C ASP A 119 -21.15 5.04 3.02
N ILE A 120 -21.43 5.79 4.09
CA ILE A 120 -22.78 6.26 4.40
C ILE A 120 -23.31 7.13 3.26
N LEU A 121 -22.45 8.03 2.74
CA LEU A 121 -22.81 8.92 1.65
C LEU A 121 -23.07 8.13 0.35
N ALA A 122 -22.26 7.12 0.05
CA ALA A 122 -22.43 6.23 -1.10
C ALA A 122 -23.75 5.43 -1.02
N LEU A 123 -24.09 4.91 0.16
CA LEU A 123 -25.37 4.21 0.36
C LEU A 123 -26.57 5.14 0.17
N VAL A 124 -26.53 6.34 0.75
CA VAL A 124 -27.63 7.31 0.62
C VAL A 124 -27.84 7.72 -0.83
N PHE A 125 -26.77 8.09 -1.55
CA PHE A 125 -26.88 8.46 -2.96
C PHE A 125 -27.28 7.27 -3.85
N GLY A 126 -26.77 6.07 -3.58
CA GLY A 126 -27.15 4.86 -4.30
C GLY A 126 -28.64 4.54 -4.19
N PHE A 127 -29.21 4.61 -2.97
CA PHE A 127 -30.64 4.41 -2.76
C PHE A 127 -31.49 5.50 -3.43
N LEU A 128 -31.10 6.77 -3.33
CA LEU A 128 -31.80 7.87 -4.00
C LEU A 128 -31.80 7.69 -5.53
N PHE A 129 -30.67 7.31 -6.12
CA PHE A 129 -30.56 7.07 -7.56
C PHE A 129 -31.41 5.87 -8.01
N ALA A 130 -31.45 4.78 -7.23
CA ALA A 130 -32.27 3.62 -7.55
C ALA A 130 -33.78 3.95 -7.49
N VAL A 131 -34.23 4.64 -6.45
CA VAL A 131 -35.64 5.02 -6.30
C VAL A 131 -36.09 5.96 -7.42
N THR A 132 -35.27 6.97 -7.75
CA THR A 132 -35.57 7.91 -8.84
C THR A 132 -35.59 7.21 -10.20
N SER A 133 -34.64 6.30 -10.46
CA SER A 133 -34.61 5.50 -11.69
C SER A 133 -35.84 4.60 -11.83
N ILE A 134 -36.26 3.92 -10.75
CA ILE A 134 -37.45 3.07 -10.75
C ILE A 134 -38.71 3.92 -10.96
N ALA A 135 -38.84 5.05 -10.25
CA ALA A 135 -39.96 5.97 -10.43
C ALA A 135 -40.05 6.49 -11.86
N PHE A 136 -38.92 6.87 -12.45
CA PHE A 136 -38.84 7.31 -13.85
C PHE A 136 -39.26 6.20 -14.81
N LEU A 137 -38.77 4.97 -14.63
CA LEU A 137 -39.16 3.82 -15.46
C LEU A 137 -40.65 3.49 -15.32
N VAL A 138 -41.21 3.56 -14.11
CA VAL A 138 -42.65 3.36 -13.87
C VAL A 138 -43.45 4.48 -14.54
N GLN A 139 -43.00 5.73 -14.43
CA GLN A 139 -43.65 6.89 -15.05
C GLN A 139 -43.59 6.82 -16.58
N MET A 140 -42.46 6.42 -17.15
CA MET A 140 -42.33 6.18 -18.58
C MET A 140 -43.23 5.04 -19.05
N ARG A 141 -43.29 3.91 -18.31
CA ARG A 141 -44.22 2.82 -18.62
C ARG A 141 -45.69 3.26 -18.51
N ARG A 142 -46.04 4.08 -17.52
CA ARG A 142 -47.38 4.68 -17.38
C ARG A 142 -47.71 5.59 -18.56
N GLN A 143 -46.78 6.45 -19.00
CA GLN A 143 -46.97 7.31 -20.17
C GLN A 143 -47.08 6.52 -21.49
N GLN A 144 -46.27 5.47 -21.66
CA GLN A 144 -46.37 4.59 -22.83
C GLN A 144 -47.71 3.85 -22.86
N ARG A 145 -48.23 3.38 -21.71
CA ARG A 145 -49.57 2.79 -21.63
C ARG A 145 -50.68 3.79 -21.96
N LEU A 146 -50.56 5.04 -21.52
CA LEU A 146 -51.53 6.10 -21.86
C LEU A 146 -51.50 6.39 -23.38
N ARG A 147 -50.31 6.48 -23.96
CA ARG A 147 -50.11 6.72 -25.40
C ARG A 147 -50.52 5.53 -26.27
N SER A 148 -50.47 4.31 -25.74
CA SER A 148 -50.99 3.08 -26.36
C SER A 148 -52.52 2.99 -26.34
N GLY A 149 -53.20 3.66 -25.39
CA GLY A 149 -54.66 3.65 -25.26
C GLY A 149 -55.40 4.48 -26.31
N THR A 150 -54.72 5.40 -27.01
CA THR A 150 -55.31 6.30 -28.03
C THR A 150 -54.94 5.89 -29.47
N LYS A 151 -54.56 4.63 -29.69
CA LYS A 151 -54.33 4.12 -31.06
C LYS A 151 -55.00 2.76 -31.24
N GLY A 152 -56.34 2.77 -31.17
CA GLY A 152 -57.21 1.67 -31.55
C GLY A 152 -57.93 1.97 -32.87
N ASN A 153 -57.45 1.32 -33.94
CA ASN A 153 -58.13 0.84 -35.15
C ASN A 153 -59.16 1.76 -35.86
N VAL A 154 -58.72 2.43 -36.93
CA VAL A 154 -59.61 2.93 -38.00
C VAL A 154 -59.82 1.80 -39.00
N SER A 155 -61.04 1.25 -39.04
CA SER A 155 -61.51 0.27 -40.01
C SER A 155 -61.97 1.00 -41.28
N TYR A 156 -61.33 0.70 -42.41
CA TYR A 156 -61.76 1.21 -43.72
C TYR A 156 -62.89 0.33 -44.28
N HIS A 157 -64.00 0.94 -44.66
CA HIS A 157 -65.04 0.29 -45.48
C HIS A 157 -64.91 0.78 -46.93
N PRO A 158 -64.85 -0.12 -47.94
CA PRO A 158 -64.76 0.27 -49.33
C PRO A 158 -66.11 0.78 -49.85
N ALA A 159 -66.08 1.80 -50.71
CA ALA A 159 -67.25 2.36 -51.35
C ALA A 159 -67.77 1.43 -52.48
N GLU A 160 -69.06 1.12 -52.42
CA GLU A 160 -69.80 0.42 -53.47
C GLU A 160 -70.09 1.40 -54.63
N VAL A 161 -69.70 1.01 -55.85
CA VAL A 161 -69.95 1.77 -57.08
C VAL A 161 -71.32 1.36 -57.62
N THR A 162 -72.29 2.26 -57.61
CA THR A 162 -73.51 2.11 -58.43
C THR A 162 -73.33 2.87 -59.73
N GLU A 163 -73.13 2.13 -60.82
CA GLU A 163 -73.40 2.62 -62.17
C GLU A 163 -74.92 2.77 -62.35
N THR A 164 -75.40 3.96 -62.72
CA THR A 164 -76.70 4.14 -63.36
C THR A 164 -76.50 4.67 -64.76
N VAL A 165 -76.92 3.82 -65.70
CA VAL A 165 -77.08 4.02 -67.13
C VAL A 165 -77.92 5.28 -67.44
N ALA A 166 -77.49 6.00 -68.49
CA ALA A 166 -78.39 6.67 -69.43
C ALA A 166 -77.95 6.28 -70.84
#